data_AF-A0A6P0MI91-F1
#
_entry.id   AF-A0A6P0MI91-F1
#
_cell.length_a   1.000
_cell.length_b   1.000
_cell.length_c   1.000
_cell.angle_alpha   90.00
_cell.angle_beta   90.00
_cell.angle_gamma   90.00
#
_symmetry.space_group_name_H-M   'P 1'
#
loop_
_entity.id
_entity.type
_entity.pdbx_description
1 polymer ?
#
loop_
_entity_poly.entity_id
_entity_poly.type
_entity_poly.pdbx_seq_one_letter_code
_entity_poly.pdbx_strand_id
1 'polypeptide(L)'
;MDEMVFFHRASGTVIFTDLIMDFDPNTFSPIAKVTTRWNQMYRHTPRGIQLANTFNRAYLHQALQTVRAWKPEHVIIAHSPWICVDGREPVADFLDSAFDWLKLRPAILEAVMGVFRLLLILLVILPIHTVVVLIAEIISPRVAKWIEN
;
A
#
# COMPACT_ATOMS: atom_id res chain seq x y z
N MET A 1 -7.72 -0.64 5.75
CA MET A 1 -8.27 -0.11 4.49
C MET A 1 -8.78 -1.31 3.73
N ASP A 2 -10.05 -1.29 3.36
CA ASP A 2 -10.69 -2.37 2.61
C ASP A 2 -10.59 -2.06 1.12
N GLU A 3 -10.46 -3.10 0.30
CA GLU A 3 -10.43 -2.99 -1.17
C GLU A 3 -11.77 -3.40 -1.74
N MET A 4 -12.26 -2.63 -2.71
CA MET A 4 -13.37 -3.06 -3.55
C MET A 4 -12.85 -3.39 -4.94
N VAL A 5 -13.01 -4.64 -5.35
CA VAL A 5 -12.61 -5.09 -6.69
C VAL A 5 -13.87 -5.31 -7.53
N PHE A 6 -13.94 -4.68 -8.69
CA PHE A 6 -15.05 -4.85 -9.63
C PHE A 6 -14.64 -5.77 -10.77
N PHE A 7 -15.57 -6.60 -11.25
CA PHE A 7 -15.34 -7.45 -12.42
C PHE A 7 -16.48 -7.26 -13.44
N HIS A 8 -16.14 -6.67 -14.58
CA HIS A 8 -17.06 -6.52 -15.69
C HIS A 8 -16.99 -7.77 -16.58
N ARG A 9 -17.98 -8.65 -16.42
CA ARG A 9 -18.00 -9.98 -17.04
C ARG A 9 -17.96 -9.97 -18.57
N ALA A 10 -18.62 -9.01 -19.21
CA ALA A 10 -18.72 -8.99 -20.68
C ALA A 10 -17.39 -8.67 -21.36
N SER A 11 -16.59 -7.77 -20.76
CA SER A 11 -15.24 -7.48 -21.27
C SER A 11 -14.15 -8.31 -20.59
N GLY A 12 -14.45 -9.04 -19.50
CA GLY A 12 -13.41 -9.72 -18.72
C GLY A 12 -12.48 -8.75 -17.99
N THR A 13 -12.93 -7.53 -17.70
CA THR A 13 -12.10 -6.49 -17.06
C THR A 13 -12.25 -6.53 -15.55
N VAL A 14 -11.13 -6.62 -14.84
CA VAL A 14 -11.07 -6.37 -13.40
C VAL A 14 -10.60 -4.95 -13.12
N ILE A 15 -11.21 -4.30 -12.12
CA ILE A 15 -10.89 -2.93 -11.73
C ILE A 15 -10.47 -2.96 -10.25
N PHE A 16 -9.25 -2.51 -9.99
CA PHE A 16 -8.72 -2.29 -8.64
C PHE A 16 -8.85 -0.82 -8.28
N THR A 17 -9.25 -0.54 -7.04
CA THR A 17 -9.44 0.82 -6.55
C THR A 17 -8.18 1.32 -5.87
N ASP A 18 -7.83 0.76 -4.71
CA ASP A 18 -6.92 1.45 -3.78
C ASP A 18 -5.69 0.63 -3.39
N LEU A 19 -5.75 -0.70 -3.52
CA LEU A 19 -4.62 -1.56 -3.20
C LEU A 19 -3.50 -1.52 -4.22
N ILE A 20 -3.72 -0.99 -5.42
CA ILE A 20 -2.69 -0.84 -6.43
C ILE A 20 -2.57 0.63 -6.79
N MET A 21 -1.36 1.17 -6.70
CA MET A 21 -1.04 2.51 -7.17
C MET A 21 -0.09 2.43 -8.36
N ASP A 22 -0.37 3.20 -9.40
CA ASP A 22 0.51 3.39 -10.55
C ASP A 22 0.60 4.87 -10.94
N PHE A 23 1.06 5.72 -10.03
CA PHE A 23 1.12 7.15 -10.31
C PHE A 23 2.13 7.49 -11.41
N ASP A 24 1.87 8.54 -12.19
CA ASP A 24 2.87 9.09 -13.12
C ASP A 24 4.01 9.73 -12.31
N PRO A 25 5.27 9.25 -12.43
CA PRO A 25 6.39 9.86 -11.73
C PRO A 25 6.55 11.35 -12.06
N ASN A 26 6.15 11.78 -13.26
CA ASN A 26 6.37 13.15 -13.73
C ASN A 26 5.50 14.20 -13.02
N THR A 27 4.45 13.78 -12.31
CA THR A 27 3.61 14.69 -11.52
C THR A 27 4.23 15.06 -10.17
N PHE A 28 5.33 14.42 -9.78
CA PHE A 28 5.96 14.61 -8.46
C PHE A 28 7.24 15.47 -8.52
N SER A 29 7.45 16.26 -7.46
CA SER A 29 8.73 16.92 -7.18
C SER A 29 9.85 15.89 -6.96
N PRO A 30 11.14 16.24 -7.07
CA PRO A 30 12.24 15.30 -6.88
C PRO A 30 12.21 14.56 -5.54
N ILE A 31 11.86 15.26 -4.45
CA ILE A 31 11.73 14.66 -3.11
C ILE A 31 10.53 13.71 -3.09
N ALA A 32 9.39 14.14 -3.64
CA ALA A 32 8.20 13.30 -3.70
C ALA A 32 8.46 12.02 -4.52
N LYS A 33 9.17 12.10 -5.65
CA LYS A 33 9.58 10.93 -6.45
C LYS A 33 10.37 9.90 -5.63
N VAL A 34 11.28 10.36 -4.77
CA VAL A 34 12.03 9.47 -3.88
C VAL A 34 11.09 8.79 -2.88
N THR A 35 10.18 9.55 -2.26
CA THR A 35 9.24 8.99 -1.27
C THR A 35 8.24 8.01 -1.88
N THR A 36 7.68 8.31 -3.06
CA THR A 36 6.71 7.45 -3.75
C THR A 36 7.37 6.18 -4.29
N ARG A 37 8.62 6.27 -4.75
CA ARG A 37 9.42 5.10 -5.15
C ARG A 37 9.77 4.22 -3.95
N TRP A 38 10.18 4.84 -2.84
CA TRP A 38 10.39 4.12 -1.59
C TRP A 38 9.09 3.47 -1.10
N ASN A 39 7.94 4.09 -1.25
CA ASN A 39 6.68 3.49 -0.84
C ASN A 39 6.07 2.52 -1.87
N GLN A 40 6.76 2.20 -2.99
CA GLN A 40 6.25 1.31 -4.06
C GLN A 40 4.89 1.76 -4.65
N MET A 41 4.75 3.03 -4.99
CA MET A 41 3.50 3.60 -5.52
C MET A 41 3.39 3.54 -7.06
N TYR A 42 4.07 2.56 -7.66
CA TYR A 42 4.17 2.36 -9.11
C TYR A 42 3.91 0.89 -9.44
N ARG A 43 2.77 0.60 -10.08
CA ARG A 43 2.27 -0.74 -10.41
C ARG A 43 2.28 -1.73 -9.26
N HIS A 44 2.06 -1.27 -8.03
CA HIS A 44 2.26 -2.13 -6.86
C HIS A 44 1.41 -1.71 -5.67
N THR A 45 1.23 -2.64 -4.73
CA THR A 45 0.69 -2.30 -3.40
C THR A 45 1.69 -1.44 -2.63
N PRO A 46 1.31 -0.27 -2.12
CA PRO A 46 2.23 0.61 -1.38
C PRO A 46 2.72 -0.03 -0.07
N ARG A 47 3.99 0.19 0.31
CA ARG A 47 4.59 -0.42 1.52
C ARG A 47 3.82 -0.10 2.79
N GLY A 48 3.31 1.13 2.94
CA GLY A 48 2.46 1.50 4.07
C GLY A 48 1.18 0.65 4.17
N ILE A 49 0.54 0.36 3.03
CA ILE A 49 -0.65 -0.51 2.97
C ILE A 49 -0.28 -1.97 3.27
N GLN A 50 0.84 -2.45 2.72
CA GLN A 50 1.34 -3.79 3.04
C GLN A 50 1.58 -3.95 4.54
N LEU A 51 2.19 -2.94 5.18
CA LEU A 51 2.48 -2.94 6.60
C LEU A 51 1.19 -2.94 7.42
N ALA A 52 0.24 -2.05 7.09
CA ALA A 52 -1.06 -1.96 7.77
C ALA A 52 -1.86 -3.28 7.68
N ASN A 53 -1.66 -4.05 6.61
CA ASN A 53 -2.33 -5.32 6.37
C ASN A 53 -1.49 -6.56 6.74
N THR A 54 -0.41 -6.40 7.51
CA THR A 54 0.48 -7.51 7.89
C THR A 54 -0.25 -8.69 8.52
N PHE A 55 -1.27 -8.45 9.35
CA PHE A 55 -2.00 -9.53 10.01
C PHE A 55 -3.13 -10.12 9.14
N ASN A 56 -3.52 -9.44 8.07
CA ASN A 56 -4.60 -9.86 7.16
C ASN A 56 -4.10 -10.56 5.89
N ARG A 57 -2.80 -10.85 5.80
CA ARG A 57 -2.14 -11.36 4.59
C ARG A 57 -2.76 -12.66 4.05
N ALA A 58 -3.08 -13.60 4.93
CA ALA A 58 -3.69 -14.88 4.53
C ALA A 58 -5.09 -14.67 3.91
N TYR A 59 -5.90 -13.81 4.53
CA TYR A 59 -7.21 -13.42 4.02
C TYR A 59 -7.11 -12.72 2.66
N LEU A 60 -6.20 -11.74 2.53
CA LEU A 60 -5.96 -11.03 1.27
C LEU A 60 -5.44 -11.95 0.17
N HIS A 61 -4.57 -12.91 0.51
CA HIS A 61 -4.12 -13.92 -0.44
C HIS A 61 -5.30 -14.74 -0.97
N GLN A 62 -6.22 -15.17 -0.11
CA GLN A 62 -7.43 -15.91 -0.54
C GLN A 62 -8.36 -15.05 -1.40
N ALA A 63 -8.55 -13.78 -1.05
CA ALA A 63 -9.31 -12.83 -1.86
C ALA A 63 -8.68 -12.68 -3.26
N LEU A 64 -7.36 -12.54 -3.34
CA LEU A 64 -6.64 -12.49 -4.61
C LEU A 64 -6.81 -13.77 -5.43
N GLN A 65 -6.81 -14.96 -4.81
CA GLN A 65 -7.12 -16.21 -5.53
C GLN A 65 -8.53 -16.21 -6.13
N THR A 66 -9.50 -15.60 -5.45
CA THR A 66 -10.86 -15.43 -5.97
C THR A 66 -10.87 -14.55 -7.22
N VAL A 67 -10.13 -13.43 -7.19
CA VAL A 67 -9.99 -12.54 -8.35
C VAL A 67 -9.31 -13.27 -9.52
N ARG A 68 -8.24 -14.03 -9.25
CA ARG A 68 -7.55 -14.84 -10.28
C ARG A 68 -8.46 -15.90 -10.90
N ALA A 69 -9.34 -16.50 -10.12
CA ALA A 69 -10.29 -17.50 -10.60
C ALA A 69 -11.31 -16.93 -11.60
N TRP A 70 -11.54 -15.61 -11.61
CA TRP A 70 -12.35 -14.95 -12.64
C TRP A 70 -11.68 -14.93 -14.02
N LYS A 71 -10.37 -15.24 -14.09
CA LYS A 71 -9.56 -15.25 -15.33
C LYS A 71 -9.70 -13.93 -16.12
N PRO A 72 -9.43 -12.78 -15.49
CA PRO A 72 -9.57 -11.49 -16.16
C PRO A 72 -8.66 -11.39 -17.40
N GLU A 73 -9.17 -10.75 -18.43
CA GLU A 73 -8.45 -10.46 -19.67
C GLU A 73 -7.87 -9.05 -19.68
N HIS A 74 -8.43 -8.16 -18.85
CA HIS A 74 -7.99 -6.79 -18.72
C HIS A 74 -7.93 -6.38 -17.24
N VAL A 75 -6.96 -5.53 -16.89
CA VAL A 75 -6.87 -4.89 -15.56
C VAL A 75 -6.86 -3.38 -15.72
N ILE A 76 -7.72 -2.69 -14.99
CA ILE A 76 -7.71 -1.24 -14.83
C ILE A 76 -7.40 -0.90 -13.37
N ILE A 77 -6.57 0.13 -13.17
CA ILE A 77 -6.17 0.62 -11.85
C ILE A 77 -6.69 2.05 -11.70
N ALA A 78 -7.46 2.33 -10.65
CA ALA A 78 -8.04 3.65 -10.45
C ALA A 78 -6.97 4.74 -10.27
N HIS A 79 -5.92 4.45 -9.50
CA HIS A 79 -4.79 5.36 -9.28
C HIS A 79 -3.68 5.19 -10.33
N SER A 80 -4.03 5.32 -11.61
CA SER A 80 -3.08 5.29 -12.72
C SER A 80 -3.32 6.42 -13.73
N PRO A 81 -2.34 6.80 -14.57
CA PRO A 81 -2.55 7.69 -15.72
C PRO A 81 -3.30 6.96 -16.86
N TRP A 82 -4.39 6.27 -16.51
CA TRP A 82 -5.28 5.53 -17.40
C TRP A 82 -4.61 4.33 -18.11
N ILE A 83 -3.98 3.46 -17.33
CA ILE A 83 -3.35 2.24 -17.84
C ILE A 83 -4.34 1.07 -17.80
N CYS A 84 -4.50 0.41 -18.95
CA CYS A 84 -5.14 -0.89 -19.06
C CYS A 84 -4.05 -1.92 -19.40
N VAL A 85 -3.94 -2.97 -18.59
CA VAL A 85 -3.12 -4.14 -18.93
C VAL A 85 -4.02 -5.11 -19.67
N ASP A 86 -3.65 -5.44 -20.91
CA ASP A 86 -4.46 -6.28 -21.80
C ASP A 86 -3.82 -7.65 -22.02
N GLY A 87 -4.66 -8.68 -22.05
CA GLY A 87 -4.27 -10.08 -22.27
C GLY A 87 -4.15 -10.87 -20.97
N ARG A 88 -4.62 -12.13 -20.98
CA ARG A 88 -4.68 -12.98 -19.78
C ARG A 88 -3.32 -13.22 -19.13
N GLU A 89 -2.28 -13.49 -19.91
CA GLU A 89 -0.92 -13.70 -19.39
C GLU A 89 -0.33 -12.40 -18.80
N PRO A 90 -0.29 -11.26 -19.53
CA PRO A 90 0.14 -9.98 -18.96
C PRO A 90 -0.62 -9.59 -17.70
N VAL A 91 -1.93 -9.84 -17.66
CA VAL A 91 -2.76 -9.61 -16.48
C VAL A 91 -2.34 -10.50 -15.31
N ALA A 92 -2.10 -11.79 -15.53
CA ALA A 92 -1.64 -12.70 -14.49
C ALA A 92 -0.28 -12.27 -13.91
N ASP A 93 0.68 -11.93 -14.77
CA ASP A 93 2.01 -11.45 -14.37
C ASP A 93 1.94 -10.12 -13.61
N PHE A 94 1.06 -9.23 -14.06
CA PHE A 94 0.79 -7.97 -13.38
C PHE A 94 0.26 -8.22 -11.95
N LEU A 95 -0.73 -9.11 -11.79
CA LEU A 95 -1.27 -9.45 -10.48
C LEU A 95 -0.27 -10.21 -9.59
N ASP A 96 0.65 -10.99 -10.16
CA ASP A 96 1.72 -11.65 -9.41
C ASP A 96 2.76 -10.67 -8.90
N SER A 97 3.10 -9.64 -9.69
CA SER A 97 4.04 -8.60 -9.30
C SER A 97 3.43 -7.60 -8.32
N ALA A 98 2.23 -7.07 -8.59
CA ALA A 98 1.59 -6.06 -7.75
C ALA A 98 1.25 -6.56 -6.33
N PHE A 99 1.05 -7.87 -6.18
CA PHE A 99 0.73 -8.54 -4.92
C PHE A 99 1.80 -9.56 -4.49
N ASP A 100 3.04 -9.44 -4.95
CA ASP A 100 4.12 -10.37 -4.60
C ASP A 100 4.31 -10.51 -3.08
N TRP A 101 4.00 -9.43 -2.37
CA TRP A 101 4.09 -9.36 -0.94
C TRP A 101 3.15 -10.37 -0.31
N LEU A 102 2.00 -10.73 -0.89
CA LEU A 102 1.04 -11.71 -0.37
C LEU A 102 1.45 -13.19 -0.54
N LYS A 103 2.58 -13.47 -1.21
CA LYS A 103 3.08 -14.84 -1.34
C LYS A 103 3.18 -15.50 0.04
N LEU A 104 2.63 -16.70 0.14
CA LEU A 104 2.61 -17.48 1.39
C LEU A 104 4.04 -17.67 1.89
N ARG A 105 4.24 -17.33 3.16
CA ARG A 105 5.49 -17.55 3.90
C ARG A 105 5.23 -18.58 5.01
N PRO A 106 6.26 -19.30 5.48
CA PRO A 106 6.12 -20.20 6.61
C PRO A 106 5.52 -19.46 7.81
N ALA A 107 4.58 -20.09 8.52
CA ALA A 107 3.85 -19.46 9.63
C ALA A 107 4.79 -18.90 10.71
N ILE A 108 5.89 -19.61 10.99
CA ILE A 108 6.93 -19.16 11.94
C ILE A 108 7.56 -17.85 11.47
N LEU A 109 7.89 -17.73 10.18
CA LEU A 109 8.51 -16.52 9.63
C LEU A 109 7.55 -15.33 9.72
N GLU A 110 6.27 -15.52 9.39
CA GLU A 110 5.26 -14.46 9.55
C GLU A 110 5.07 -14.06 11.00
N ALA A 111 5.05 -15.02 11.94
CA ALA A 111 4.95 -14.73 13.37
C ALA A 111 6.16 -13.93 13.88
N VAL A 112 7.38 -14.35 13.54
CA VAL A 112 8.62 -13.65 13.92
C VAL A 112 8.65 -12.23 13.35
N MET A 113 8.32 -12.06 12.06
CA MET A 113 8.24 -10.73 11.45
C MET A 113 7.13 -9.86 12.04
N GLY A 114 5.99 -10.47 12.39
CA GLY A 114 4.88 -9.79 13.06
C GLY A 114 5.29 -9.24 14.42
N VAL A 115 5.97 -10.05 15.23
CA VAL A 115 6.52 -9.62 16.54
C VAL A 115 7.55 -8.51 16.35
N PHE A 116 8.48 -8.64 15.41
CA PHE A 116 9.49 -7.62 15.15
C PHE A 116 8.88 -6.28 14.74
N ARG A 117 7.87 -6.29 13.86
CA ARG A 117 7.14 -5.08 13.44
C ARG A 117 6.38 -4.46 14.61
N LEU A 118 5.73 -5.27 15.44
CA LEU A 118 5.02 -4.80 16.63
C LEU A 118 6.00 -4.12 17.61
N LEU A 119 7.15 -4.73 17.84
CA LEU A 119 8.21 -4.15 18.68
C LEU A 119 8.74 -2.83 18.10
N LEU A 120 8.96 -2.74 16.78
CA LEU A 120 9.38 -1.50 16.13
C LEU A 120 8.35 -0.37 16.32
N ILE A 121 7.06 -0.68 16.16
CA ILE A 121 5.98 0.30 16.37
C ILE A 121 5.97 0.77 17.82
N LEU A 122 5.99 -0.16 18.78
CA LEU A 122 5.87 0.14 20.20
C LEU A 122 7.11 0.84 20.77
N LEU A 123 8.31 0.45 20.35
CA LEU A 123 9.57 0.89 20.96
C LEU A 123 10.25 2.05 20.22
N VAL A 124 9.88 2.32 18.96
CA VAL A 124 10.53 3.36 18.15
C VAL A 124 9.53 4.38 17.63
N ILE A 125 8.50 3.93 16.88
CA ILE A 125 7.59 4.86 16.21
C ILE A 125 6.71 5.60 17.21
N LEU A 126 6.08 4.86 18.14
CA LEU A 126 5.16 5.45 19.11
C LEU A 126 5.87 6.44 20.05
N PRO A 127 7.06 6.15 20.62
CA PRO A 127 7.77 7.10 21.47
C PRO A 127 8.18 8.37 20.70
N ILE A 128 8.70 8.23 19.48
CA ILE A 128 9.05 9.38 18.63
C ILE A 128 7.81 10.23 18.36
N HIS A 129 6.69 9.61 17.99
CA HIS A 129 5.45 10.33 17.76
C HIS A 129 4.99 11.08 19.01
N THR A 130 5.01 10.43 20.18
CA THR A 130 4.64 11.09 21.45
C THR A 130 5.54 12.27 21.78
N VAL A 131 6.84 12.17 21.52
CA VAL A 131 7.79 13.28 21.73
C VAL A 131 7.48 14.42 20.76
N VAL A 132 7.21 14.14 19.48
CA VAL A 132 6.84 15.17 18.50
C VAL A 132 5.55 15.89 18.89
N VAL A 133 4.52 15.16 19.31
CA VAL A 133 3.25 15.75 19.76
C VAL A 133 3.47 16.62 20.99
N LEU A 134 4.20 16.11 21.99
CA LEU A 134 4.50 16.85 23.21
C LEU A 134 5.30 18.13 22.92
N ILE A 135 6.29 18.05 22.03
CA ILE A 135 7.07 19.21 21.58
C ILE A 135 6.16 20.21 20.85
N ALA A 136 5.32 19.75 19.92
CA ALA A 136 4.42 20.63 19.19
C ALA A 136 3.44 21.35 20.14
N GLU A 137 2.83 20.63 21.08
CA GLU A 137 1.87 21.18 22.04
C GLU A 137 2.52 22.09 23.10
N ILE A 138 3.75 21.82 23.53
CA ILE A 138 4.43 22.64 24.54
C ILE A 138 5.13 23.85 23.91
N ILE A 139 5.77 23.69 22.74
CA ILE A 139 6.62 24.72 22.13
C ILE A 139 5.80 25.65 21.24
N SER A 140 4.88 25.14 20.42
CA SER A 140 4.11 25.98 19.48
C SER A 140 3.36 27.14 20.16
N PRO A 141 2.60 26.95 21.26
CA PRO A 141 1.94 28.07 21.93
C PRO A 141 2.90 29.02 22.65
N ARG A 142 4.09 28.54 23.09
CA ARG A 142 5.11 29.40 23.72
C ARG A 142 5.81 30.30 22.72
N VAL A 143 6.07 29.79 21.52
CA VAL A 143 6.67 30.58 20.42
C VAL A 143 5.68 31.61 19.89
N ALA A 144 4.41 31.23 19.70
CA ALA A 144 3.37 32.18 19.26
C ALA A 144 3.24 33.37 20.22
N LYS A 145 3.25 33.12 21.54
CA LYS A 145 3.17 34.16 22.57
C LYS A 145 4.42 35.05 22.67
N TRP A 146 5.55 34.62 22.13
CA TRP A 146 6.79 35.41 22.08
C TRP A 146 6.83 36.31 20.83
N ILE A 147 6.15 35.93 19.76
CA ILE A 147 6.04 36.73 18.53
C ILE A 147 4.99 37.84 18.68
N GLU A 148 3.99 37.67 19.56
CA GLU A 148 2.94 38.66 19.84
C GLU A 148 3.34 39.75 20.86
N ASN A 149 4.52 39.67 21.49
CA ASN A 149 5.07 40.69 22.40
C ASN A 149 6.25 41.42 21.76
#